data_AF-A0A2E2WSA8-F1
#
_entry.id   AF-A0A2E2WSA8-F1
#
_cell.length_a   1.000
_cell.length_b   1.000
_cell.length_c   1.000
_cell.angle_alpha   90.00
_cell.angle_beta   90.00
_cell.angle_gamma   90.00
#
_symmetry.space_group_name_H-M   'P 1'
#
loop_
_entity.id
_entity.type
_entity.pdbx_description
1 polymer ?
#
loop_
_entity_poly.entity_id
_entity_poly.type
_entity_poly.pdbx_seq_one_letter_code
_entity_poly.pdbx_strand_id
1 'polypeptide(L)' 'MRVKIALVVIIMFTYLVYYLLESIGVNAHHDNIIWALMTSIAFLVTLLIDVYIFFAIAKEDAFKWGID' A
#
# COMPACT_ATOMS: atom_id res chain seq x y z
N MET A 1 0.60 14.39 14.85
CA MET A 1 -0.61 14.63 13.99
C MET A 1 -0.38 14.20 12.55
N ARG A 2 0.79 14.49 11.96
CA ARG A 2 1.16 14.14 10.58
C ARG A 2 1.15 12.62 10.31
N VAL A 3 1.67 11.82 11.24
CA VAL A 3 1.62 10.35 11.16
C VAL A 3 0.18 9.82 11.04
N LYS A 4 -0.78 10.36 11.80
CA LYS A 4 -2.19 9.96 11.71
C LYS A 4 -2.78 10.26 10.32
N ILE A 5 -2.43 11.42 9.76
CA ILE A 5 -2.83 11.79 8.39
C ILE A 5 -2.21 10.83 7.36
N ALA A 6 -0.91 10.52 7.52
CA ALA A 6 -0.23 9.57 6.64
C ALA A 6 -0.93 8.21 6.62
N LEU A 7 -1.30 7.68 7.78
CA LEU A 7 -2.03 6.42 7.91
C LEU A 7 -3.40 6.47 7.22
N VAL A 8 -4.15 7.58 7.35
CA VAL A 8 -5.44 7.74 6.66
C VAL A 8 -5.26 7.73 5.14
N VAL A 9 -4.24 8.42 4.63
CA VAL A 9 -3.95 8.44 3.18
C VAL A 9 -3.54 7.06 2.67
N ILE A 10 -2.71 6.34 3.42
CA ILE A 10 -2.33 4.95 3.10
C ILE A 10 -3.57 4.07 3.04
N ILE A 11 -4.45 4.08 4.05
CA ILE A 11 -5.68 3.28 4.05
C ILE A 11 -6.54 3.57 2.82
N MET A 12 -6.71 4.85 2.44
CA MET A 12 -7.48 5.21 1.24
C MET A 12 -6.82 4.70 -0.04
N PHE A 13 -5.50 4.78 -0.16
CA PHE A 13 -4.76 4.28 -1.31
C PHE A 13 -4.81 2.75 -1.39
N THR A 14 -4.54 2.04 -0.30
CA THR A 14 -4.63 0.57 -0.24
C THR A 14 -6.04 0.10 -0.59
N TYR A 15 -7.08 0.80 -0.12
CA TYR A 15 -8.47 0.49 -0.46
C TYR A 15 -8.76 0.70 -1.96
N LEU A 16 -8.22 1.76 -2.57
CA LEU A 16 -8.33 1.98 -4.01
C LEU A 16 -7.68 0.84 -4.80
N VAL A 17 -6.47 0.40 -4.38
CA VAL A 17 -5.79 -0.74 -5.01
C VAL A 17 -6.61 -2.02 -4.86
N TYR A 18 -7.15 -2.30 -3.67
CA TYR A 18 -8.05 -3.43 -3.45
C TYR A 18 -9.24 -3.42 -4.42
N TYR A 19 -9.92 -2.27 -4.55
CA TYR A 19 -11.06 -2.13 -5.47
C TYR A 19 -10.66 -2.39 -6.93
N LEU A 20 -9.49 -1.91 -7.36
CA LEU A 20 -8.98 -2.17 -8.71
C LEU A 20 -8.71 -3.67 -8.93
N LEU A 21 -8.05 -4.34 -7.97
CA LEU A 21 -7.77 -5.77 -8.06
C LEU A 21 -9.05 -6.62 -8.06
N GLU A 22 -10.04 -6.23 -7.27
CA GLU A 22 -11.36 -6.86 -7.28
C GLU A 22 -12.06 -6.68 -8.63
N SER A 23 -12.01 -5.46 -9.19
CA SER A 23 -12.66 -5.14 -10.47
C SER A 23 -12.11 -5.93 -11.67
N ILE A 24 -10.82 -6.28 -11.64
CA ILE A 24 -10.19 -7.13 -12.67
C ILE A 24 -10.31 -8.63 -12.38
N GLY A 25 -10.97 -9.01 -11.29
CA GLY A 25 -11.20 -10.41 -10.94
C GLY A 25 -9.93 -11.18 -10.64
N VAL A 26 -8.95 -10.58 -9.95
CA VAL A 26 -7.67 -11.24 -9.60
C VAL A 26 -7.91 -12.57 -8.89
N ASN A 27 -8.94 -12.63 -8.04
CA ASN A 27 -9.32 -13.83 -7.29
C ASN A 27 -9.82 -14.97 -8.18
N ALA A 28 -10.18 -14.75 -9.44
CA ALA A 28 -10.63 -15.80 -10.35
C ALA A 28 -9.47 -16.48 -11.11
N HIS A 29 -8.25 -15.96 -11.01
CA HIS A 29 -7.09 -16.38 -11.83
C HIS A 29 -5.94 -16.97 -10.99
N HIS A 30 -6.25 -17.53 -9.81
CA HIS A 30 -5.27 -18.02 -8.83
C HIS A 30 -4.46 -19.23 -9.29
N ASP A 31 -4.97 -19.97 -10.27
CA ASP A 31 -4.33 -21.11 -10.92
C ASP A 31 -3.36 -20.70 -12.04
N ASN A 32 -3.41 -19.44 -12.49
CA ASN A 32 -2.55 -18.94 -13.55
C ASN A 32 -1.28 -18.27 -13.00
N ILE A 33 -0.12 -18.86 -13.29
CA ILE A 33 1.19 -18.39 -12.81
C ILE A 33 1.52 -16.95 -13.23
N ILE A 34 1.07 -16.50 -14.41
CA ILE A 34 1.31 -15.13 -14.88
C ILE A 34 0.50 -14.16 -14.01
N TRP A 35 -0.76 -14.49 -13.72
CA TRP A 35 -1.58 -13.68 -12.82
C TRP A 35 -1.02 -13.62 -11.40
N ALA A 36 -0.52 -14.74 -10.87
CA ALA A 36 0.14 -14.77 -9.56
C ALA A 36 1.38 -13.86 -9.53
N LEU A 37 2.22 -13.91 -10.56
CA LEU A 37 3.40 -13.04 -10.68
C LEU A 37 3.01 -11.56 -10.76
N MET A 38 2.06 -11.21 -11.63
CA MET A 38 1.62 -9.83 -11.81
C MET A 38 0.97 -9.26 -10.55
N THR A 39 0.18 -10.07 -9.84
CA THR A 39 -0.44 -9.66 -8.56
C THR A 39 0.63 -9.45 -7.49
N SER A 40 1.66 -10.29 -7.45
CA SER A 40 2.80 -10.13 -6.53
C SER A 40 3.56 -8.83 -6.80
N ILE A 41 3.81 -8.51 -8.09
CA ILE A 41 4.44 -7.25 -8.49
C ILE A 41 3.55 -6.06 -8.09
N ALA A 42 2.24 -6.13 -8.31
CA ALA A 42 1.31 -5.07 -7.92
C ALA A 42 1.34 -4.81 -6.40
N PHE A 43 1.39 -5.87 -5.58
CA PHE A 43 1.52 -5.72 -4.12
C PHE A 43 2.86 -5.14 -3.70
N LEU A 44 3.97 -5.52 -4.34
CA LEU A 44 5.28 -4.92 -4.06
C LEU A 44 5.29 -3.42 -4.40
N VAL A 45 4.74 -3.04 -5.56
CA VAL A 45 4.63 -1.63 -5.95
C VAL A 45 3.74 -0.85 -4.99
N THR A 46 2.61 -1.43 -4.59
CA THR A 46 1.69 -0.85 -3.60
C THR A 46 2.42 -0.58 -2.28
N LEU A 47 3.17 -1.56 -1.77
CA LEU A 47 3.96 -1.42 -0.54
C LEU A 47 5.00 -0.30 -0.66
N LEU A 48 5.72 -0.21 -1.78
CA LEU A 48 6.71 0.85 -1.99
C LEU A 48 6.05 2.24 -2.02
N ILE A 49 4.87 2.35 -2.62
CA ILE A 49 4.08 3.59 -2.63
C ILE A 49 3.61 3.93 -1.22
N ASP A 50 3.13 2.97 -0.43
CA ASP A 50 2.70 3.20 0.95
C ASP A 50 3.84 3.72 1.83
N VAL A 51 5.02 3.10 1.72
CA VAL A 51 6.23 3.54 2.41
C VAL A 51 6.60 4.96 1.97
N TYR A 52 6.55 5.25 0.67
CA TYR A 52 6.80 6.60 0.15
C TYR A 52 5.81 7.64 0.70
N ILE A 53 4.49 7.35 0.65
CA ILE A 53 3.43 8.22 1.19
C ILE A 53 3.67 8.48 2.67
N PHE A 54 4.02 7.44 3.43
CA PHE A 54 4.32 7.55 4.85
C PHE A 54 5.44 8.57 5.10
N PHE A 55 6.60 8.38 4.48
CA PHE A 55 7.75 9.26 4.68
C PHE A 55 7.51 10.68 4.13
N ALA A 56 6.79 10.82 3.01
CA ALA A 56 6.47 12.12 2.43
C ALA A 56 5.60 12.98 3.35
N ILE A 57 4.65 12.37 4.06
CA ILE A 57 3.71 13.07 4.95
C ILE A 57 4.28 13.20 6.37
N ALA A 58 4.79 12.11 6.95
CA ALA A 58 5.28 12.07 8.32
C ALA A 58 6.60 12.83 8.50
N LYS A 59 7.44 12.93 7.45
CA LYS A 59 8.72 13.65 7.47
C LYS A 59 9.57 13.26 8.69
N GLU A 60 10.01 14.24 9.48
CA GLU A 60 10.81 14.04 10.69
C GLU A 60 10.10 13.19 11.75
N ASP A 61 8.76 13.22 11.80
CA ASP A 61 7.98 12.40 12.74
C ASP A 61 8.05 10.90 12.37
N ALA A 62 8.47 10.54 11.15
CA ALA A 62 8.62 9.14 10.74
C ALA A 62 9.76 8.43 11.48
N PHE A 63 10.75 9.18 11.97
CA PHE A 63 11.95 8.65 12.62
C PHE A 63 11.91 8.79 14.15
N LYS A 64 10.85 9.38 14.70
CA LYS A 64 10.66 9.50 16.14
C LYS A 64 10.17 8.17 16.68
N TRP A 65 11.11 7.37 17.18
CA TRP A 65 10.81 6.27 18.07
C TRP A 65 10.45 6.89 19.42
N GLY A 66 9.26 6.58 19.95
CA GLY A 66 8.76 7.14 21.23
C GLY A 66 9.51 6.62 22.45
N ILE A 67 10.84 6.69 22.42
CA ILE A 67 11.75 6.42 23.53
C ILE A 67 12.08 7.80 24.11
N ASP A 68 11.11 8.37 24.79
CA ASP A 68 11.27 9.53 25.67
C ASP A 68 11.17 9.04 27.12
#